data_AF-A0A5S9RD41-F1
#
_entry.id   AF-A0A5S9RD41-F1
#
_cell.length_a   1.000
_cell.length_b   1.000
_cell.length_c   1.000
_cell.angle_alpha   90.00
_cell.angle_beta   90.00
_cell.angle_gamma   90.00
#
_symmetry.space_group_name_H-M   'P 1'
#
loop_
_entity.id
_entity.type
_entity.pdbx_description
1 polymer ?
#
loop_
_entity_poly.entity_id
_entity_poly.type
_entity_poly.pdbx_seq_one_letter_code
_entity_poly.pdbx_strand_id
1 'polypeptide(L)'
;MATIIQYWDYDPETPTTCPPCGWTGPTRGLYEQYAEFFDITCPTCSTMLLIVMFPTLTETEAAAAAGNRLAQQELPGIEAQDRAQRERARHVNDTVLRPTSVLPDLDGEQLVIDWDFEEHGDELWTVLRHNDIEIWREFAFWEGIDRFPEVVKILQARYGARLVELRPTPASTLWLWGDKLSAPDKVDAINASLQQAAEMSTSRSHSVTCDVPQCDDRSMQGYDIIGDIHGCAPKLETLLADLGYQPDPSTGAYRHPHRTVIFVGDLIDRGDEQLRVLQIAKAMVDAGTAQVVMGNHEFNAIAYATENPAGSGNYLRPRTAKNTNQHRAFLEQLTDAQRAHNVDWFTTLPLWLDLDGLRVVHACWHPESIDIVQNELGGNRFTSQDQLIRATTDGEPLYHAIEVLLKGPEISLAAHGQPAYRDKDGHVRKRARIRWWNDTASSLREIALLEGNFTTEDGAPYHPRCRIPPPRRSCGPTSTTGRSRSSSATTGAAVNPAIWSTGQHALRAWTSAPSSRAH
;
A
#
# COMPACT_ATOMS: atom_id res chain seq x y z
N MET A 1 1.77 11.68 27.45
CA MET A 1 1.50 10.43 26.71
C MET A 1 0.91 9.45 27.71
N ALA A 2 -0.10 8.68 27.32
CA ALA A 2 -0.65 7.61 28.15
C ALA A 2 0.41 6.52 28.37
N THR A 3 0.44 5.91 29.54
CA THR A 3 1.35 4.80 29.83
C THR A 3 0.73 3.50 29.32
N ILE A 4 1.48 2.75 28.53
CA ILE A 4 1.04 1.42 28.06
C ILE A 4 1.47 0.40 29.11
N ILE A 5 0.54 -0.43 29.56
CA ILE A 5 0.78 -1.50 30.53
C ILE A 5 0.21 -2.82 30.01
N GLN A 6 0.83 -3.92 30.43
CA GLN A 6 0.36 -5.26 30.10
C GLN A 6 -0.87 -5.60 30.94
N TYR A 7 -1.78 -6.39 30.37
CA TYR A 7 -3.04 -6.77 31.03
C TYR A 7 -2.85 -7.33 32.44
N TRP A 8 -1.90 -8.24 32.64
CA TRP A 8 -1.68 -8.83 33.96
C TRP A 8 -0.91 -7.93 34.95
N ASP A 9 -0.30 -6.84 34.46
CA ASP A 9 0.35 -5.82 35.29
C ASP A 9 -0.64 -4.71 35.70
N TYR A 10 -1.85 -4.72 35.14
CA TYR A 10 -2.89 -3.76 35.47
C TYR A 10 -3.66 -4.18 36.72
N ASP A 11 -3.66 -3.29 37.71
CA ASP A 11 -4.51 -3.37 38.89
C ASP A 11 -5.45 -2.15 38.94
N PRO A 12 -6.78 -2.33 38.79
CA PRO A 12 -7.75 -1.24 38.81
C PRO A 12 -7.80 -0.48 40.15
N GLU A 13 -7.30 -1.07 41.23
CA GLU A 13 -7.23 -0.43 42.55
C GLU A 13 -6.00 0.44 42.74
N THR A 14 -4.97 0.28 41.91
CA THR A 14 -3.74 1.07 42.02
C THR A 14 -4.02 2.55 41.69
N PRO A 15 -3.80 3.49 42.63
CA PRO A 15 -4.08 4.90 42.39
C PRO A 15 -3.22 5.46 41.26
N THR A 16 -3.88 6.04 40.25
CA THR A 16 -3.20 6.65 39.10
C THR A 16 -3.37 8.17 39.14
N THR A 17 -2.27 8.91 38.95
CA THR A 17 -2.27 10.37 38.95
C THR A 17 -2.29 10.92 37.53
N CYS A 18 -3.26 11.78 37.23
CA CYS A 18 -3.39 12.49 35.97
C CYS A 18 -2.38 13.65 35.91
N PRO A 19 -1.38 13.62 34.99
CA PRO A 19 -0.36 14.66 34.95
C PRO A 19 -0.90 16.07 34.64
N PRO A 20 -1.90 16.25 33.75
CA PRO A 20 -2.42 17.59 33.46
C PRO A 20 -3.25 18.26 34.56
N CYS A 21 -4.10 17.51 35.28
CA CYS A 21 -5.04 18.11 36.25
C CYS A 21 -4.79 17.73 37.71
N GLY A 22 -3.85 16.81 37.97
CA GLY A 22 -3.48 16.37 39.32
C GLY A 22 -4.52 15.48 40.00
N TRP A 23 -5.57 15.05 39.30
CA TRP A 23 -6.49 14.05 39.83
C TRP A 23 -5.74 12.75 40.16
N THR A 24 -6.01 12.16 41.33
CA THR A 24 -5.46 10.87 41.74
C THR A 24 -6.57 10.00 42.30
N GLY A 25 -6.70 8.78 41.79
CA GLY A 25 -7.72 7.83 42.24
C GLY A 25 -7.58 6.45 41.60
N PRO A 26 -8.40 5.47 42.02
CA PRO A 26 -8.45 4.15 41.39
C PRO A 26 -9.00 4.28 39.96
N THR A 27 -8.65 3.32 39.11
CA THR A 27 -9.03 3.31 37.69
C THR A 27 -10.21 2.40 37.37
N ARG A 28 -10.74 1.69 38.38
CA ARG A 28 -11.96 0.87 38.26
C ARG A 28 -13.11 1.66 37.64
N GLY A 29 -13.65 1.15 36.54
CA GLY A 29 -14.82 1.71 35.85
C GLY A 29 -14.53 2.97 35.02
N LEU A 30 -13.26 3.36 34.86
CA LEU A 30 -12.84 4.48 34.03
C LEU A 30 -12.33 4.03 32.65
N TYR A 31 -12.71 2.82 32.22
CA TYR A 31 -12.20 2.20 31.00
C TYR A 31 -13.21 2.19 29.86
N GLU A 32 -12.70 2.37 28.65
CA GLU A 32 -13.43 2.10 27.41
C GLU A 32 -12.80 0.87 26.72
N GLN A 33 -13.63 -0.13 26.42
CA GLN A 33 -13.15 -1.41 25.91
C GLN A 33 -13.20 -1.46 24.39
N TYR A 34 -12.08 -1.89 23.80
CA TYR A 34 -11.91 -2.14 22.38
C TYR A 34 -11.56 -3.62 22.14
N ALA A 35 -11.40 -4.01 20.88
CA ALA A 35 -11.13 -5.40 20.52
C ALA A 35 -9.77 -5.90 21.06
N GLU A 36 -8.74 -5.06 21.04
CA GLU A 36 -7.36 -5.44 21.36
C GLU A 36 -6.81 -4.83 22.65
N PHE A 37 -7.54 -3.87 23.23
CA PHE A 37 -7.13 -3.17 24.45
C PHE A 37 -8.34 -2.52 25.13
N PHE A 38 -8.14 -2.01 26.33
CA PHE A 38 -8.99 -0.96 26.87
C PHE A 38 -8.13 0.22 27.28
N ASP A 39 -8.63 1.43 27.07
CA ASP A 39 -7.96 2.63 27.58
C ASP A 39 -8.61 3.08 28.88
N ILE A 40 -7.90 3.93 29.62
CA ILE A 40 -8.39 4.52 30.86
C ILE A 40 -8.21 6.02 30.74
N THR A 41 -9.31 6.77 30.90
CA THR A 41 -9.29 8.22 30.80
C THR A 41 -9.50 8.88 32.15
N CYS A 42 -8.90 10.06 32.32
CA CYS A 42 -9.09 10.86 33.52
C CYS A 42 -10.54 11.35 33.56
N PRO A 43 -11.27 11.14 34.68
CA PRO A 43 -12.68 11.53 34.79
C PRO A 43 -12.86 13.05 34.85
N THR A 44 -11.79 13.80 35.10
CA THR A 44 -11.82 15.26 35.26
C THR A 44 -11.56 16.00 33.95
N CYS A 45 -10.59 15.55 33.15
CA CYS A 45 -10.12 16.28 31.97
C CYS A 45 -9.99 15.42 30.72
N SER A 46 -10.53 14.19 30.75
CA SER A 46 -10.54 13.23 29.64
C SER A 46 -9.16 12.89 29.08
N THR A 47 -8.09 13.23 29.79
CA THR A 47 -6.73 12.85 29.40
C THR A 47 -6.58 11.34 29.53
N MET A 48 -6.18 10.69 28.46
CA MET A 48 -5.85 9.27 28.47
C MET A 48 -4.67 9.00 29.41
N LEU A 49 -4.91 8.18 30.43
CA LEU A 49 -3.98 7.84 31.49
C LEU A 49 -3.21 6.57 31.16
N LEU A 50 -3.93 5.50 30.81
CA LEU A 50 -3.37 4.18 30.54
C LEU A 50 -3.97 3.59 29.27
N ILE A 51 -3.19 2.75 28.61
CA ILE A 51 -3.67 1.81 27.59
C ILE A 51 -3.26 0.42 28.08
N VAL A 52 -4.26 -0.45 28.26
CA VAL A 52 -4.05 -1.82 28.73
C VAL A 52 -4.29 -2.77 27.56
N MET A 53 -3.21 -3.33 27.02
CA MET A 53 -3.28 -4.25 25.89
C MET A 53 -3.80 -5.61 26.37
N PHE A 54 -4.82 -6.16 25.70
CA PHE A 54 -5.20 -7.56 25.94
C PHE A 54 -4.08 -8.49 25.44
N PRO A 55 -3.81 -9.58 26.16
CA PRO A 55 -2.73 -10.48 25.80
C PRO A 55 -3.13 -11.35 24.60
N THR A 56 -2.17 -11.61 23.71
CA THR A 56 -2.33 -12.64 22.68
C THR A 56 -2.34 -14.05 23.29
N LEU A 57 -2.79 -15.05 22.52
CA LEU A 57 -2.69 -16.46 22.92
C LEU A 57 -1.23 -16.83 23.27
N THR A 58 -0.28 -16.46 22.41
CA THR A 58 1.15 -16.72 22.61
C THR A 58 1.69 -16.09 23.90
N GLU A 59 1.32 -14.85 24.18
CA GLU A 59 1.72 -14.16 25.43
C GLU A 59 1.09 -14.82 26.65
N THR A 60 -0.15 -15.29 26.53
CA THR A 60 -0.87 -16.00 27.60
C THR A 60 -0.23 -17.36 27.88
N GLU A 61 0.14 -18.11 26.86
CA GLU A 61 0.88 -19.37 26.99
C GLU A 61 2.23 -19.16 27.66
N ALA A 62 2.99 -18.14 27.22
CA ALA A 62 4.29 -17.82 27.79
C ALA A 62 4.19 -17.38 29.26
N ALA A 63 3.21 -16.53 29.59
CA ALA A 63 2.96 -16.09 30.95
C ALA A 63 2.50 -17.24 31.86
N ALA A 64 1.63 -18.13 31.36
CA ALA A 64 1.17 -19.31 32.08
C ALA A 64 2.32 -20.29 32.36
N ALA A 65 3.19 -20.51 31.37
CA ALA A 65 4.40 -21.33 31.51
C ALA A 65 5.41 -20.72 32.50
N ALA A 66 5.50 -19.40 32.57
CA ALA A 66 6.30 -18.66 33.54
C ALA A 66 5.70 -18.62 34.96
N GLY A 67 4.51 -19.21 35.17
CA GLY A 67 3.87 -19.33 36.49
C GLY A 67 2.88 -18.21 36.83
N ASN A 68 2.46 -17.39 35.87
CA ASN A 68 1.41 -16.39 36.10
C ASN A 68 0.06 -17.10 36.31
N ARG A 69 -0.51 -16.95 37.52
CA ARG A 69 -1.76 -17.63 37.92
C ARG A 69 -3.00 -17.16 37.16
N LEU A 70 -3.07 -15.88 36.77
CA LEU A 70 -4.20 -15.36 36.00
C LEU A 70 -4.14 -15.91 34.56
N ALA A 71 -2.97 -15.88 33.94
CA ALA A 71 -2.77 -16.47 32.62
C ALA A 71 -3.10 -17.98 32.60
N GLN A 72 -2.69 -18.74 33.63
CA GLN A 72 -3.05 -20.16 33.76
C GLN A 72 -4.57 -20.42 33.86
N GLN A 73 -5.31 -19.51 34.50
CA GLN A 73 -6.76 -19.61 34.66
C GLN A 73 -7.52 -19.22 33.39
N GLU A 74 -7.04 -18.19 32.68
CA GLU A 74 -7.68 -17.63 31.48
C GLU A 74 -7.33 -18.41 30.20
N LEU A 75 -6.16 -19.06 30.15
CA LEU A 75 -5.63 -19.76 28.96
C LEU A 75 -6.65 -20.72 28.30
N PRO A 76 -7.37 -21.61 29.03
CA PRO A 76 -8.33 -22.51 28.38
C PRO A 76 -9.47 -21.79 27.63
N GLY A 77 -9.89 -20.62 28.15
CA GLY A 77 -10.93 -19.79 27.51
C GLY A 77 -10.40 -19.09 26.26
N ILE A 78 -9.20 -18.52 26.35
CA ILE A 78 -8.52 -17.85 25.23
C ILE A 78 -8.21 -18.86 24.11
N GLU A 79 -7.73 -20.06 24.45
CA GLU A 79 -7.53 -21.14 23.48
C GLU A 79 -8.83 -21.57 22.80
N ALA A 80 -9.94 -21.66 23.54
CA ALA A 80 -11.23 -22.01 22.97
C ALA A 80 -11.73 -20.94 22.00
N GLN A 81 -11.54 -19.67 22.35
CA GLN A 81 -11.88 -18.53 21.49
C GLN A 81 -11.00 -18.49 20.23
N ASP A 82 -9.69 -18.69 20.34
CA ASP A 82 -8.77 -18.78 19.20
C ASP A 82 -9.11 -19.97 18.29
N ARG A 83 -9.42 -21.15 18.85
CA ARG A 83 -9.91 -22.31 18.07
C ARG A 83 -11.18 -21.98 17.30
N ALA A 84 -12.19 -21.41 17.97
CA ALA A 84 -13.44 -21.02 17.33
C ALA A 84 -13.22 -19.95 16.24
N GLN A 85 -12.33 -18.99 16.46
CA GLN A 85 -11.99 -17.97 15.47
C GLN A 85 -11.28 -18.57 14.24
N ARG A 86 -10.35 -19.50 14.44
CA ARG A 86 -9.67 -20.23 13.35
C ARG A 86 -10.62 -21.14 12.58
N GLU A 87 -11.54 -21.80 13.27
CA GLU A 87 -12.59 -22.63 12.65
C GLU A 87 -13.53 -21.76 11.81
N ARG A 88 -13.96 -20.61 12.33
CA ARG A 88 -14.77 -19.63 11.59
C ARG A 88 -14.02 -19.09 10.37
N ALA A 89 -12.75 -18.71 10.51
CA ALA A 89 -11.93 -18.23 9.41
C ALA A 89 -11.75 -19.29 8.31
N ARG A 90 -11.56 -20.56 8.71
CA ARG A 90 -11.49 -21.69 7.79
C ARG A 90 -12.83 -21.91 7.07
N HIS A 91 -13.93 -21.89 7.81
CA HIS A 91 -15.27 -22.04 7.24
C HIS A 91 -15.61 -20.92 6.24
N VAL A 92 -15.25 -19.67 6.54
CA VAL A 92 -15.36 -18.55 5.59
C VAL A 92 -14.48 -18.80 4.37
N ASN A 93 -13.23 -19.21 4.55
CA ASN A 93 -12.31 -19.49 3.45
C ASN A 93 -12.81 -20.60 2.50
N ASP A 94 -13.46 -21.64 3.04
CA ASP A 94 -13.97 -22.79 2.31
C ASP A 94 -15.28 -22.51 1.55
N THR A 95 -16.01 -21.44 1.93
CA THR A 95 -17.30 -21.08 1.33
C THR A 95 -17.19 -19.96 0.28
N VAL A 96 -16.06 -19.27 0.21
CA VAL A 96 -15.81 -18.21 -0.78
C VAL A 96 -15.63 -18.80 -2.17
N LEU A 97 -16.35 -18.25 -3.16
CA LEU A 97 -16.27 -18.62 -4.58
C LEU A 97 -14.84 -18.40 -5.09
N ARG A 98 -14.14 -19.47 -5.49
CA ARG A 98 -12.75 -19.38 -5.98
C ARG A 98 -12.57 -20.00 -7.37
N PRO A 99 -12.74 -21.31 -7.57
CA PRO A 99 -12.66 -21.86 -8.92
C PRO A 99 -14.00 -21.68 -9.65
N THR A 100 -13.95 -21.49 -10.97
CA THR A 100 -15.17 -21.44 -11.82
C THR A 100 -15.85 -22.81 -11.95
N SER A 101 -15.15 -23.91 -11.62
CA SER A 101 -15.63 -25.29 -11.80
C SER A 101 -16.81 -25.68 -10.92
N VAL A 102 -17.05 -24.92 -9.85
CA VAL A 102 -18.20 -25.16 -8.94
C VAL A 102 -19.49 -24.53 -9.46
N LEU A 103 -19.41 -23.68 -10.49
CA LEU A 103 -20.56 -23.00 -11.07
C LEU A 103 -21.23 -23.88 -12.15
N PRO A 104 -22.57 -24.01 -12.12
CA PRO A 104 -23.31 -24.80 -13.10
C PRO A 104 -23.19 -24.22 -14.52
N ASP A 105 -23.48 -25.04 -15.53
CA ASP A 105 -23.77 -24.50 -16.86
C ASP A 105 -25.15 -23.84 -16.83
N LEU A 106 -25.24 -22.61 -17.34
CA LEU A 106 -26.50 -21.87 -17.48
C LEU A 106 -26.86 -21.76 -18.94
N ASP A 107 -28.15 -21.73 -19.25
CA ASP A 107 -28.70 -21.52 -20.59
C ASP A 107 -28.97 -20.03 -20.87
N GLY A 108 -28.95 -19.62 -22.15
CA GLY A 108 -29.30 -18.26 -22.58
C GLY A 108 -28.14 -17.44 -23.13
N GLU A 109 -28.40 -16.60 -24.13
CA GLU A 109 -27.38 -15.79 -24.80
C GLU A 109 -26.90 -14.61 -23.94
N GLN A 110 -27.77 -14.13 -23.04
CA GLN A 110 -27.47 -13.09 -22.06
C GLN A 110 -27.92 -13.55 -20.67
N LEU A 111 -27.03 -13.43 -19.70
CA LEU A 111 -27.18 -13.89 -18.33
C LEU A 111 -27.16 -12.68 -17.40
N VAL A 112 -28.26 -12.52 -16.66
CA VAL A 112 -28.33 -11.66 -15.48
C VAL A 112 -28.25 -12.57 -14.27
N ILE A 113 -27.31 -12.30 -13.39
CA ILE A 113 -27.13 -13.02 -12.12
C ILE A 113 -27.47 -12.05 -11.00
N ASP A 114 -28.32 -12.47 -10.08
CA ASP A 114 -28.68 -11.69 -8.90
C ASP A 114 -27.65 -11.92 -7.79
N TRP A 115 -27.16 -10.83 -7.21
CA TRP A 115 -26.41 -10.80 -5.96
C TRP A 115 -27.42 -10.60 -4.83
N ASP A 116 -27.72 -11.67 -4.12
CA ASP A 116 -28.76 -11.73 -3.11
C ASP A 116 -28.18 -11.93 -1.70
N PHE A 117 -29.02 -11.82 -0.68
CA PHE A 117 -28.61 -11.97 0.71
C PHE A 117 -29.64 -12.76 1.51
N GLU A 118 -29.14 -13.74 2.29
CA GLU A 118 -29.95 -14.57 3.17
C GLU A 118 -29.35 -14.64 4.57
N GLU A 119 -30.22 -14.64 5.58
CA GLU A 119 -29.87 -14.83 6.99
C GLU A 119 -30.49 -16.14 7.48
N HIS A 120 -29.65 -17.07 7.95
CA HIS A 120 -30.05 -18.36 8.49
C HIS A 120 -29.49 -18.51 9.91
N GLY A 121 -30.28 -18.11 10.92
CA GLY A 121 -29.80 -18.10 12.30
C GLY A 121 -28.72 -17.04 12.49
N ASP A 122 -27.54 -17.43 12.97
CA ASP A 122 -26.39 -16.53 13.17
C ASP A 122 -25.49 -16.41 11.92
N GLU A 123 -25.84 -17.09 10.83
CA GLU A 123 -25.06 -17.11 9.59
C GLU A 123 -25.68 -16.21 8.52
N LEU A 124 -24.82 -15.45 7.87
CA LEU A 124 -25.19 -14.44 6.87
C LEU A 124 -24.53 -14.82 5.56
N TRP A 125 -25.33 -14.87 4.49
CA TRP A 125 -24.94 -15.46 3.22
C TRP A 125 -25.15 -14.47 2.08
N THR A 126 -24.14 -14.31 1.24
CA THR A 126 -24.29 -13.78 -0.12
C THR A 126 -24.71 -14.94 -1.01
N VAL A 127 -25.81 -14.79 -1.74
CA VAL A 127 -26.35 -15.85 -2.60
C VAL A 127 -26.40 -15.37 -4.04
N LEU A 128 -25.79 -16.13 -4.95
CA LEU A 128 -25.85 -15.84 -6.38
C LEU A 128 -27.00 -16.62 -7.00
N ARG A 129 -27.91 -15.93 -7.70
CA ARG A 129 -29.08 -16.56 -8.33
C ARG A 129 -29.16 -16.26 -9.82
N HIS A 130 -29.68 -17.20 -10.60
CA HIS A 130 -30.07 -16.98 -11.98
C HIS A 130 -31.49 -17.53 -12.19
N ASN A 131 -32.43 -16.67 -12.61
CA ASN A 131 -33.86 -17.00 -12.73
C ASN A 131 -34.42 -17.65 -11.45
N ASP A 132 -34.18 -17.03 -10.29
CA ASP A 132 -34.56 -17.49 -8.94
C ASP A 132 -33.89 -18.80 -8.46
N ILE A 133 -33.07 -19.44 -9.30
CA ILE A 133 -32.32 -20.64 -8.94
C ILE A 133 -30.98 -20.22 -8.31
N GLU A 134 -30.69 -20.72 -7.13
CA GLU A 134 -29.37 -20.58 -6.51
C GLU A 134 -28.30 -21.32 -7.32
N ILE A 135 -27.29 -20.58 -7.75
CA ILE A 135 -26.14 -21.15 -8.48
C ILE A 135 -24.90 -21.23 -7.60
N TRP A 136 -24.84 -20.43 -6.53
CA TRP A 136 -23.78 -20.45 -5.52
C TRP A 136 -24.20 -19.69 -4.25
N ARG A 137 -23.58 -20.00 -3.10
CA ARG A 137 -23.63 -19.16 -1.90
C ARG A 137 -22.25 -19.07 -1.25
N GLU A 138 -21.89 -17.90 -0.74
CA GLU A 138 -20.70 -17.66 0.07
C GLU A 138 -21.03 -16.84 1.31
N PHE A 139 -20.17 -16.85 2.33
CA PHE A 139 -20.39 -16.04 3.53
C PHE A 139 -20.51 -14.55 3.18
N ALA A 140 -21.47 -13.85 3.77
CA ALA A 140 -21.68 -12.43 3.53
C ALA A 140 -20.61 -11.59 4.23
N PHE A 141 -20.07 -10.61 3.51
CA PHE A 141 -19.15 -9.63 4.05
C PHE A 141 -19.89 -8.30 4.23
N TRP A 142 -19.68 -7.65 5.38
CA TRP A 142 -20.01 -6.23 5.51
C TRP A 142 -19.12 -5.44 4.57
N GLU A 143 -19.70 -4.51 3.81
CA GLU A 143 -19.04 -3.87 2.67
C GLU A 143 -18.61 -4.87 1.58
N GLY A 144 -19.49 -5.84 1.28
CA GLY A 144 -19.28 -6.84 0.23
C GLY A 144 -18.95 -6.26 -1.16
N ILE A 145 -19.11 -4.96 -1.37
CA ILE A 145 -18.68 -4.24 -2.56
C ILE A 145 -17.18 -4.39 -2.87
N ASP A 146 -16.34 -4.68 -1.88
CA ASP A 146 -14.92 -4.99 -2.17
C ASP A 146 -14.74 -6.37 -2.81
N ARG A 147 -15.63 -7.31 -2.46
CA ARG A 147 -15.68 -8.68 -2.99
C ARG A 147 -16.40 -8.75 -4.35
N PHE A 148 -17.34 -7.83 -4.59
CA PHE A 148 -18.16 -7.79 -5.80
C PHE A 148 -17.37 -7.85 -7.13
N PRO A 149 -16.28 -7.06 -7.35
CA PRO A 149 -15.50 -7.14 -8.59
C PRO A 149 -14.78 -8.48 -8.78
N GLU A 150 -14.41 -9.16 -7.69
CA GLU A 150 -13.76 -10.47 -7.76
C GLU A 150 -14.75 -11.53 -8.23
N VAL A 151 -15.96 -11.53 -7.69
CA VAL A 151 -17.04 -12.43 -8.12
C VAL A 151 -17.43 -12.16 -9.58
N VAL A 152 -17.50 -10.89 -10.00
CA VAL A 152 -17.73 -10.54 -11.42
C VAL A 152 -16.68 -11.17 -12.31
N LYS A 153 -15.38 -11.08 -11.97
CA LYS A 153 -14.31 -11.71 -12.75
C LYS A 153 -14.47 -13.23 -12.84
N ILE A 154 -14.86 -13.89 -11.75
CA ILE A 154 -15.08 -15.34 -11.73
C ILE A 154 -16.28 -15.70 -12.63
N LEU A 155 -17.39 -14.98 -12.53
CA LEU A 155 -18.57 -15.19 -13.36
C LEU A 155 -18.27 -14.91 -14.85
N GLN A 156 -17.50 -13.86 -15.16
CA GLN A 156 -17.03 -13.57 -16.52
C GLN A 156 -16.11 -14.67 -17.06
N ALA A 157 -15.21 -15.22 -16.23
CA ALA A 157 -14.34 -16.32 -16.65
C ALA A 157 -15.15 -17.60 -16.95
N ARG A 158 -16.27 -17.83 -16.25
CA ARG A 158 -17.15 -18.99 -16.48
C ARG A 158 -18.08 -18.82 -17.67
N TYR A 159 -18.73 -17.67 -17.78
CA TYR A 159 -19.83 -17.45 -18.73
C TYR A 159 -19.47 -16.53 -19.91
N GLY A 160 -18.29 -15.90 -19.88
CA GLY A 160 -17.79 -15.02 -20.94
C GLY A 160 -18.68 -13.81 -21.16
N ALA A 161 -18.78 -13.40 -22.44
CA ALA A 161 -19.59 -12.27 -22.87
C ALA A 161 -21.11 -12.48 -22.69
N ARG A 162 -21.55 -13.67 -22.27
CA ARG A 162 -22.95 -13.93 -21.92
C ARG A 162 -23.34 -13.25 -20.62
N LEU A 163 -22.40 -13.01 -19.68
CA LEU A 163 -22.72 -12.27 -18.45
C LEU A 163 -22.90 -10.79 -18.78
N VAL A 164 -24.14 -10.30 -18.69
CA VAL A 164 -24.47 -8.90 -18.99
C VAL A 164 -24.67 -8.05 -17.76
N GLU A 165 -24.98 -8.66 -16.61
CA GLU A 165 -25.25 -7.94 -15.37
C GLU A 165 -25.06 -8.87 -14.16
N LEU A 166 -24.41 -8.35 -13.11
CA LEU A 166 -24.49 -8.87 -11.75
C LEU A 166 -25.30 -7.87 -10.92
N ARG A 167 -26.54 -8.23 -10.56
CA ARG A 167 -27.55 -7.30 -10.07
C ARG A 167 -27.78 -7.45 -8.57
N PRO A 168 -27.44 -6.45 -7.74
CA PRO A 168 -27.80 -6.48 -6.32
C PRO A 168 -29.32 -6.49 -6.10
N THR A 169 -29.81 -7.42 -5.29
CA THR A 169 -31.20 -7.40 -4.82
C THR A 169 -31.36 -6.36 -3.71
N PRO A 170 -32.58 -5.84 -3.46
CA PRO A 170 -32.84 -4.94 -2.32
C PRO A 170 -32.39 -5.51 -0.98
N ALA A 171 -32.53 -6.83 -0.78
CA ALA A 171 -32.11 -7.52 0.44
C ALA A 171 -30.59 -7.48 0.65
N SER A 172 -29.81 -7.52 -0.43
CA SER A 172 -28.34 -7.51 -0.36
C SER A 172 -27.73 -6.14 -0.08
N THR A 173 -28.47 -5.06 -0.33
CA THR A 173 -27.93 -3.69 -0.37
C THR A 173 -27.23 -3.26 0.91
N LEU A 174 -27.81 -3.58 2.07
CA LEU A 174 -27.25 -3.21 3.38
C LEU A 174 -25.84 -3.78 3.57
N TRP A 175 -25.68 -5.08 3.31
CA TRP A 175 -24.42 -5.79 3.49
C TRP A 175 -23.44 -5.53 2.35
N LEU A 176 -23.95 -5.41 1.12
CA LEU A 176 -23.13 -5.10 -0.04
C LEU A 176 -22.51 -3.71 0.06
N TRP A 177 -23.29 -2.68 0.43
CA TRP A 177 -22.79 -1.31 0.53
C TRP A 177 -22.03 -1.05 1.84
N GLY A 178 -22.56 -1.54 2.96
CA GLY A 178 -22.11 -1.16 4.29
C GLY A 178 -22.05 0.35 4.45
N ASP A 179 -20.91 0.89 4.87
CA ASP A 179 -20.69 2.33 5.06
C ASP A 179 -20.15 3.02 3.78
N LYS A 180 -19.96 2.29 2.68
CA LYS A 180 -19.37 2.83 1.45
C LYS A 180 -20.41 3.52 0.58
N LEU A 181 -20.50 4.84 0.73
CA LEU A 181 -21.38 5.70 -0.06
C LEU A 181 -21.16 5.62 -1.59
N SER A 182 -19.98 5.18 -2.05
CA SER A 182 -19.67 5.01 -3.48
C SER A 182 -20.03 3.63 -4.04
N ALA A 183 -20.60 2.73 -3.23
CA ALA A 183 -20.88 1.37 -3.67
C ALA A 183 -21.87 1.28 -4.85
N PRO A 184 -22.97 2.06 -4.91
CA PRO A 184 -23.88 2.05 -6.06
C PRO A 184 -23.16 2.46 -7.36
N ASP A 185 -22.40 3.56 -7.35
CA ASP A 185 -21.67 4.05 -8.52
C ASP A 185 -20.67 3.01 -9.05
N LYS A 186 -20.03 2.25 -8.14
CA LYS A 186 -19.12 1.16 -8.50
C LYS A 186 -19.84 0.00 -9.18
N VAL A 187 -20.99 -0.42 -8.66
CA VAL A 187 -21.81 -1.47 -9.28
C VAL A 187 -22.25 -1.04 -10.67
N ASP A 188 -22.76 0.19 -10.80
CA ASP A 188 -23.22 0.74 -12.08
C ASP A 188 -22.09 0.78 -13.12
N ALA A 189 -20.90 1.23 -12.74
CA ALA A 189 -19.74 1.25 -13.63
C ALA A 189 -19.32 -0.15 -14.11
N ILE A 190 -19.38 -1.15 -13.21
CA ILE A 190 -19.04 -2.53 -13.54
C ILE A 190 -20.10 -3.13 -14.48
N ASN A 191 -21.38 -2.97 -14.18
CA ASN A 191 -22.46 -3.49 -15.01
C ASN A 191 -22.51 -2.80 -16.39
N ALA A 192 -22.21 -1.50 -16.47
CA ALA A 192 -22.05 -0.80 -17.75
C ALA A 192 -20.91 -1.41 -18.60
N SER A 193 -19.82 -1.84 -17.96
CA SER A 193 -18.70 -2.51 -18.64
C SER A 193 -19.09 -3.90 -19.15
N LEU A 194 -19.89 -4.66 -18.39
CA LEU A 194 -20.43 -5.96 -18.80
C LEU A 194 -21.34 -5.84 -20.02
N GLN A 195 -22.26 -4.87 -20.02
CA GLN A 195 -23.17 -4.62 -21.13
C GLN A 195 -22.41 -4.23 -22.41
N GLN A 196 -21.43 -3.34 -22.32
CA GLN A 196 -20.59 -2.97 -23.48
C GLN A 196 -19.84 -4.18 -24.06
N ALA A 197 -19.30 -5.05 -23.21
CA ALA A 197 -18.61 -6.25 -23.66
C ALA A 197 -19.55 -7.22 -24.41
N ALA A 198 -20.80 -7.36 -23.94
CA ALA A 198 -21.81 -8.19 -24.58
C ALA A 198 -22.24 -7.63 -25.96
N GLU A 199 -22.41 -6.31 -26.08
CA GLU A 199 -22.74 -5.62 -27.35
C GLU A 199 -21.61 -5.72 -28.38
N MET A 200 -20.35 -5.62 -27.95
CA MET A 200 -19.19 -5.83 -28.81
C MET A 200 -19.07 -7.27 -29.30
N SER A 201 -19.58 -8.24 -28.54
CA SER A 201 -19.60 -9.66 -28.93
C SER A 201 -20.68 -9.98 -29.96
N THR A 202 -21.87 -9.36 -29.86
CA THR A 202 -22.98 -9.59 -30.80
C THR A 202 -22.80 -8.88 -32.15
N SER A 203 -22.14 -7.71 -32.16
CA SER A 203 -21.86 -6.93 -33.39
C SER A 203 -20.78 -7.54 -34.30
N ARG A 204 -19.98 -8.51 -33.82
CA ARG A 204 -18.96 -9.23 -34.62
C ARG A 204 -19.53 -10.34 -35.54
N SER A 205 -20.85 -10.47 -35.64
CA SER A 205 -21.53 -11.49 -36.47
C SER A 205 -21.85 -11.07 -37.91
N HIS A 206 -21.56 -9.83 -38.33
CA HIS A 206 -21.70 -9.40 -39.73
C HIS A 206 -20.35 -9.25 -40.41
N SER A 207 -20.17 -10.00 -41.49
CA SER A 207 -18.95 -10.14 -42.28
C SER A 207 -18.39 -8.79 -42.75
N VAL A 208 -17.26 -8.41 -42.18
CA VAL A 208 -16.26 -7.60 -42.86
C VAL A 208 -14.94 -8.30 -42.58
N THR A 209 -14.32 -8.83 -43.63
CA THR A 209 -12.90 -9.20 -43.61
C THR A 209 -12.10 -7.91 -43.45
N CYS A 210 -11.99 -7.44 -42.21
CA CYS A 210 -10.92 -6.56 -41.81
C CYS A 210 -9.76 -7.48 -41.45
N ASP A 211 -8.68 -7.41 -42.23
CA ASP A 211 -7.36 -7.84 -41.80
C ASP A 211 -6.94 -6.97 -40.61
N VAL A 212 -7.51 -7.25 -39.45
CA VAL A 212 -6.83 -7.01 -38.19
C VAL A 212 -5.78 -8.13 -38.17
N PRO A 213 -4.48 -7.83 -38.16
CA PRO A 213 -3.49 -8.85 -37.86
C PRO A 213 -3.96 -9.47 -36.55
N GLN A 214 -4.31 -10.75 -36.61
CA GLN A 214 -4.51 -11.55 -35.43
C GLN A 214 -3.20 -11.37 -34.64
N CYS A 215 -3.22 -10.53 -33.60
CA CYS A 215 -2.12 -10.51 -32.64
C CYS A 215 -2.14 -11.91 -32.06
N ASP A 216 -1.29 -12.75 -32.62
CA ASP A 216 -1.00 -14.05 -32.09
C ASP A 216 -0.41 -13.77 -30.70
N ASP A 217 -1.23 -13.95 -29.66
CA ASP A 217 -0.85 -13.83 -28.25
C ASP A 217 0.38 -14.74 -27.93
N ARG A 218 0.69 -15.66 -28.84
CA ARG A 218 1.81 -16.60 -28.81
C ARG A 218 3.12 -16.04 -29.39
N SER A 219 3.22 -14.75 -29.71
CA SER A 219 4.45 -14.16 -30.24
C SER A 219 4.87 -12.79 -29.68
N MET A 220 4.06 -12.16 -28.82
CA MET A 220 4.40 -10.84 -28.28
C MET A 220 5.27 -10.98 -27.03
N GLN A 221 6.54 -10.59 -27.15
CA GLN A 221 7.37 -10.36 -25.98
C GLN A 221 6.85 -9.14 -25.21
N GLY A 222 6.71 -9.25 -23.89
CA GLY A 222 6.12 -8.18 -23.07
C GLY A 222 6.41 -8.29 -21.58
N TYR A 223 5.94 -7.30 -20.83
CA TYR A 223 6.09 -7.23 -19.38
C TYR A 223 4.74 -7.24 -18.68
N ASP A 224 4.63 -8.01 -17.60
CA ASP A 224 3.52 -7.93 -16.64
C ASP A 224 4.01 -7.18 -15.39
N ILE A 225 3.46 -5.98 -15.15
CA ILE A 225 3.90 -5.10 -14.06
C ILE A 225 3.04 -5.39 -12.82
N ILE A 226 3.66 -5.88 -11.75
CA ILE A 226 2.99 -6.28 -10.52
C ILE A 226 3.29 -5.26 -9.41
N GLY A 227 2.20 -4.74 -8.82
CA GLY A 227 2.19 -3.79 -7.71
C GLY A 227 2.75 -4.32 -6.38
N ASP A 228 2.57 -3.56 -5.31
CA ASP A 228 2.95 -3.93 -3.94
C ASP A 228 2.36 -5.29 -3.54
N ILE A 229 3.22 -6.19 -3.04
CA ILE A 229 2.81 -7.56 -2.67
C ILE A 229 2.64 -7.69 -1.17
N HIS A 230 3.49 -7.03 -0.38
CA HIS A 230 3.40 -7.00 1.09
C HIS A 230 3.15 -8.37 1.73
N GLY A 231 4.01 -9.35 1.43
CA GLY A 231 3.91 -10.69 2.02
C GLY A 231 2.65 -11.49 1.65
N CYS A 232 1.86 -11.08 0.65
CA CYS A 232 0.65 -11.80 0.24
C CYS A 232 0.94 -12.90 -0.80
N ALA A 233 1.70 -13.94 -0.44
CA ALA A 233 2.11 -14.98 -1.40
C ALA A 233 0.94 -15.70 -2.09
N PRO A 234 -0.18 -16.07 -1.43
CA PRO A 234 -1.28 -16.76 -2.11
C PRO A 234 -1.91 -15.90 -3.21
N LYS A 235 -2.00 -14.58 -2.98
CA LYS A 235 -2.48 -13.64 -4.00
C LYS A 235 -1.50 -13.52 -5.16
N LEU A 236 -0.20 -13.49 -4.88
CA LEU A 236 0.84 -13.47 -5.91
C LEU A 236 0.81 -14.75 -6.76
N GLU A 237 0.75 -15.93 -6.14
CA GLU A 237 0.70 -17.21 -6.86
C GLU A 237 -0.55 -17.33 -7.73
N THR A 238 -1.70 -16.89 -7.21
CA THR A 238 -2.95 -16.83 -7.97
C THR A 238 -2.82 -15.88 -9.16
N LEU A 239 -2.29 -14.67 -8.96
CA LEU A 239 -2.06 -13.70 -10.02
C LEU A 239 -1.12 -14.23 -11.10
N LEU A 240 -0.02 -14.88 -10.71
CA LEU A 240 0.93 -15.48 -11.64
C LEU A 240 0.27 -16.59 -12.47
N ALA A 241 -0.53 -17.45 -11.84
CA ALA A 241 -1.28 -18.50 -12.52
C ALA A 241 -2.31 -17.93 -13.50
N ASP A 242 -3.06 -16.90 -13.09
CA ASP A 242 -4.04 -16.20 -13.94
C ASP A 242 -3.37 -15.52 -15.15
N LEU A 243 -2.17 -14.98 -14.95
CA LEU A 243 -1.33 -14.46 -16.02
C LEU A 243 -0.63 -15.56 -16.84
N GLY A 244 -0.89 -16.84 -16.58
CA GLY A 244 -0.36 -17.96 -17.36
C GLY A 244 1.09 -18.32 -17.06
N TYR A 245 1.68 -17.80 -15.98
CA TYR A 245 2.99 -18.22 -15.52
C TYR A 245 2.89 -19.58 -14.83
N GLN A 246 3.83 -20.48 -15.13
CA GLN A 246 3.89 -21.81 -14.53
C GLN A 246 5.19 -21.99 -13.75
N PRO A 247 5.15 -22.65 -12.57
CA PRO A 247 6.36 -22.93 -11.82
C PRO A 247 7.22 -23.95 -12.58
N ASP A 248 8.49 -23.60 -12.78
CA ASP A 248 9.51 -24.49 -13.29
C ASP A 248 9.81 -25.57 -12.24
N PRO A 249 9.57 -26.86 -12.51
CA PRO A 249 9.76 -27.93 -11.52
C PRO A 249 11.20 -28.08 -11.04
N SER A 250 12.19 -27.59 -11.79
CA SER A 250 13.61 -27.73 -11.49
C SER A 250 14.18 -26.55 -10.68
N THR A 251 13.64 -25.35 -10.89
CA THR A 251 14.15 -24.12 -10.24
C THR A 251 13.15 -23.49 -9.26
N GLY A 252 11.88 -23.88 -9.32
CA GLY A 252 10.78 -23.28 -8.57
C GLY A 252 10.37 -21.88 -9.05
N ALA A 253 11.05 -21.33 -10.06
CA ALA A 253 10.75 -20.02 -10.63
C ALA A 253 9.53 -20.09 -11.55
N TYR A 254 8.62 -19.14 -11.43
CA TYR A 254 7.48 -19.02 -12.36
C TYR A 254 7.95 -18.49 -13.71
N ARG A 255 7.48 -19.10 -14.81
CA ARG A 255 7.86 -18.75 -16.18
C ARG A 255 6.64 -18.59 -17.09
N HIS A 256 6.70 -17.61 -17.98
CA HIS A 256 5.80 -17.50 -19.11
C HIS A 256 6.61 -17.64 -20.41
N PRO A 257 6.10 -18.28 -21.48
CA PRO A 257 6.85 -18.48 -22.72
C PRO A 257 7.33 -17.19 -23.42
N HIS A 258 6.62 -16.08 -23.19
CA HIS A 258 6.85 -14.81 -23.91
C HIS A 258 6.88 -13.56 -23.02
N ARG A 259 6.57 -13.66 -21.73
CA ARG A 259 6.39 -12.48 -20.87
C ARG A 259 7.28 -12.55 -19.64
N THR A 260 7.72 -11.39 -19.17
CA THR A 260 8.60 -11.23 -18.01
C THR A 260 7.89 -10.38 -16.96
N VAL A 261 7.91 -10.81 -15.70
CA VAL A 261 7.31 -10.00 -14.63
C VAL A 261 8.22 -8.79 -14.32
N ILE A 262 7.63 -7.64 -13.98
CA ILE A 262 8.33 -6.57 -13.29
C ILE A 262 7.62 -6.28 -11.97
N PHE A 263 8.27 -6.61 -10.86
CA PHE A 263 7.82 -6.23 -9.52
C PHE A 263 8.20 -4.77 -9.23
N VAL A 264 7.25 -3.97 -8.74
CA VAL A 264 7.48 -2.55 -8.44
C VAL A 264 8.02 -2.27 -7.04
N GLY A 265 8.46 -3.30 -6.31
CA GLY A 265 8.94 -3.20 -4.94
C GLY A 265 7.87 -3.52 -3.90
N ASP A 266 8.15 -3.23 -2.63
CA ASP A 266 7.26 -3.47 -1.50
C ASP A 266 6.78 -4.94 -1.46
N LEU A 267 7.76 -5.84 -1.55
CA LEU A 267 7.57 -7.29 -1.44
C LEU A 267 7.23 -7.69 -0.02
N ILE A 268 7.75 -6.95 0.97
CA ILE A 268 7.71 -7.30 2.39
C ILE A 268 6.79 -6.39 3.24
N ASP A 269 6.66 -6.77 4.50
CA ASP A 269 5.83 -6.23 5.58
C ASP A 269 4.31 -6.36 5.35
N ARG A 270 3.54 -6.12 6.42
CA ARG A 270 2.06 -6.22 6.51
C ARG A 270 1.47 -7.63 6.42
N GLY A 271 1.64 -8.35 5.31
CA GLY A 271 1.08 -9.70 5.12
C GLY A 271 1.78 -10.78 5.94
N ASP A 272 1.31 -12.01 5.82
CA ASP A 272 1.70 -13.16 6.65
C ASP A 272 2.64 -14.14 5.96
N GLU A 273 2.88 -14.02 4.64
CA GLU A 273 3.73 -14.93 3.85
C GLU A 273 4.96 -14.24 3.23
N GLN A 274 5.65 -13.42 4.04
CA GLN A 274 6.88 -12.69 3.69
C GLN A 274 7.93 -13.60 3.03
N LEU A 275 8.28 -14.70 3.68
CA LEU A 275 9.33 -15.59 3.18
C LEU A 275 8.95 -16.23 1.83
N ARG A 276 7.67 -16.60 1.65
CA ARG A 276 7.21 -17.23 0.41
C ARG A 276 7.23 -16.23 -0.76
N VAL A 277 6.80 -14.99 -0.53
CA VAL A 277 6.92 -13.91 -1.54
C VAL A 277 8.39 -13.73 -1.96
N LEU A 278 9.30 -13.67 -1.00
CA LEU A 278 10.73 -13.50 -1.27
C LEU A 278 11.30 -14.68 -2.05
N GLN A 279 10.92 -15.92 -1.71
CA GLN A 279 11.32 -17.11 -2.46
C GLN A 279 10.85 -17.06 -3.91
N ILE A 280 9.59 -16.65 -4.16
CA ILE A 280 9.03 -16.54 -5.52
C ILE A 280 9.75 -15.44 -6.29
N ALA A 281 9.77 -14.21 -5.78
CA ALA A 281 10.31 -13.06 -6.47
C ALA A 281 11.81 -13.24 -6.75
N LYS A 282 12.59 -13.68 -5.75
CA LYS A 282 14.02 -13.92 -5.92
C LYS A 282 14.30 -15.04 -6.92
N ALA A 283 13.58 -16.17 -6.84
CA ALA A 283 13.77 -17.26 -7.80
C ALA A 283 13.48 -16.81 -9.24
N MET A 284 12.41 -16.01 -9.44
CA MET A 284 12.08 -15.48 -10.77
C MET A 284 13.13 -14.50 -11.29
N VAL A 285 13.67 -13.63 -10.42
CA VAL A 285 14.74 -12.68 -10.77
C VAL A 285 16.04 -13.41 -11.10
N ASP A 286 16.47 -14.35 -10.27
CA ASP A 286 17.66 -15.16 -10.50
C ASP A 286 17.55 -15.99 -11.79
N ALA A 287 16.33 -16.44 -12.14
CA ALA A 287 16.01 -17.18 -13.34
C ALA A 287 15.84 -16.32 -14.62
N GLY A 288 15.95 -14.99 -14.51
CA GLY A 288 15.75 -14.05 -15.62
C GLY A 288 14.31 -13.93 -16.12
N THR A 289 13.33 -14.41 -15.34
CA THR A 289 11.89 -14.40 -15.65
C THR A 289 11.12 -13.27 -14.98
N ALA A 290 11.80 -12.53 -14.09
CA ALA A 290 11.32 -11.29 -13.53
C ALA A 290 12.45 -10.26 -13.42
N GLN A 291 12.06 -8.99 -13.35
CA GLN A 291 12.86 -7.89 -12.84
C GLN A 291 12.14 -7.30 -11.62
N VAL A 292 12.87 -6.56 -10.80
CA VAL A 292 12.32 -5.90 -9.61
C VAL A 292 13.01 -4.56 -9.41
N VAL A 293 12.26 -3.56 -8.95
CA VAL A 293 12.81 -2.32 -8.39
C VAL A 293 12.64 -2.31 -6.88
N MET A 294 13.51 -1.58 -6.18
CA MET A 294 13.46 -1.42 -4.73
C MET A 294 12.23 -0.60 -4.33
N GLY A 295 11.43 -1.12 -3.40
CA GLY A 295 10.37 -0.36 -2.72
C GLY A 295 10.86 0.33 -1.46
N ASN A 296 9.99 1.11 -0.81
CA ASN A 296 10.37 1.75 0.44
C ASN A 296 10.53 0.76 1.58
N HIS A 297 9.82 -0.37 1.56
CA HIS A 297 9.94 -1.41 2.58
C HIS A 297 11.28 -2.15 2.51
N GLU A 298 11.77 -2.49 1.32
CA GLU A 298 13.12 -3.07 1.15
C GLU A 298 14.21 -2.08 1.60
N PHE A 299 14.10 -0.80 1.22
CA PHE A 299 15.03 0.24 1.67
C PHE A 299 15.03 0.39 3.20
N ASN A 300 13.85 0.41 3.82
CA ASN A 300 13.71 0.48 5.27
C ASN A 300 14.31 -0.74 5.97
N ALA A 301 14.19 -1.95 5.40
CA ALA A 301 14.78 -3.16 5.94
C ALA A 301 16.31 -3.11 5.91
N ILE A 302 16.91 -2.63 4.80
CA ILE A 302 18.37 -2.37 4.72
C ILE A 302 18.79 -1.41 5.83
N ALA A 303 18.07 -0.28 6.00
CA ALA A 303 18.40 0.70 7.02
C ALA A 303 18.18 0.17 8.45
N TYR A 304 17.20 -0.70 8.67
CA TYR A 304 16.90 -1.33 9.98
C TYR A 304 17.97 -2.36 10.39
N ALA A 305 18.61 -3.00 9.41
CA ALA A 305 19.67 -3.97 9.61
C ALA A 305 21.07 -3.34 9.68
N THR A 306 21.26 -2.12 9.16
CA THR A 306 22.57 -1.47 9.05
C THR A 306 22.89 -0.60 10.26
N GLU A 307 23.97 -0.91 10.99
CA GLU A 307 24.47 -0.07 12.08
C GLU A 307 25.34 1.10 11.58
N ASN A 308 25.27 2.23 12.28
CA ASN A 308 26.15 3.37 12.06
C ASN A 308 26.43 4.17 13.35
N PRO A 309 27.70 4.26 13.81
CA PRO A 309 28.86 3.48 13.33
C PRO A 309 28.66 1.98 13.57
N ALA A 310 29.37 1.14 12.81
CA ALA A 310 29.31 -0.31 12.99
C ALA A 310 29.73 -0.73 14.42
N GLY A 311 28.94 -1.59 15.08
CA GLY A 311 29.17 -2.05 16.45
C GLY A 311 28.69 -1.06 17.53
N SER A 312 28.00 0.02 17.15
CA SER A 312 27.49 1.01 18.10
C SER A 312 26.12 0.65 18.67
N GLY A 313 25.40 -0.29 18.05
CA GLY A 313 23.99 -0.57 18.36
C GLY A 313 23.00 0.51 17.89
N ASN A 314 23.49 1.58 17.23
CA ASN A 314 22.65 2.55 16.55
C ASN A 314 22.48 2.14 15.09
N TYR A 315 21.24 2.16 14.59
CA TYR A 315 20.89 1.72 13.24
C TYR A 315 20.46 2.91 12.38
N LEU A 316 20.72 2.85 11.08
CA LEU A 316 20.33 3.90 10.11
C LEU A 316 18.82 4.18 10.18
N ARG A 317 18.01 3.13 10.37
CA ARG A 317 16.62 3.26 10.80
C ARG A 317 16.52 2.96 12.29
N PRO A 318 16.18 3.95 13.14
CA PRO A 318 16.04 3.73 14.57
C PRO A 318 15.01 2.64 14.90
N ARG A 319 15.36 1.68 15.76
CA ARG A 319 14.49 0.57 16.19
C ARG A 319 13.49 1.01 17.27
N THR A 320 12.74 2.07 16.98
CA THR A 320 11.64 2.55 17.82
C THR A 320 10.44 1.60 17.73
N ALA A 321 9.56 1.61 18.74
CA ALA A 321 8.33 0.81 18.72
C ALA A 321 7.53 0.95 17.42
N LYS A 322 7.42 2.18 16.89
CA LYS A 322 6.77 2.45 15.61
C LYS A 322 7.46 1.74 14.43
N ASN A 323 8.77 1.91 14.28
CA ASN A 323 9.50 1.35 13.16
C ASN A 323 9.56 -0.18 13.23
N THR A 324 9.70 -0.73 14.43
CA THR A 324 9.65 -2.18 14.68
C THR A 324 8.26 -2.73 14.38
N ASN A 325 7.19 -2.06 14.79
CA ASN A 325 5.82 -2.47 14.47
C ASN A 325 5.57 -2.50 12.96
N GLN A 326 6.05 -1.50 12.21
CA GLN A 326 5.93 -1.46 10.75
C GLN A 326 6.68 -2.60 10.04
N HIS A 327 7.74 -3.12 10.65
CA HIS A 327 8.59 -4.18 10.11
C HIS A 327 8.35 -5.55 10.79
N ARG A 328 7.36 -5.63 11.68
CA ARG A 328 7.16 -6.75 12.60
C ARG A 328 6.94 -8.07 11.87
N ALA A 329 6.08 -8.08 10.85
CA ALA A 329 5.78 -9.29 10.09
C ALA A 329 7.03 -9.95 9.50
N PHE A 330 7.95 -9.16 8.94
CA PHE A 330 9.23 -9.66 8.42
C PHE A 330 10.16 -10.15 9.55
N LEU A 331 10.20 -9.43 10.68
CA LEU A 331 11.02 -9.80 11.84
C LEU A 331 10.51 -11.06 12.57
N GLU A 332 9.21 -11.28 12.63
CA GLU A 332 8.64 -12.43 13.35
C GLU A 332 8.68 -13.71 12.50
N GLN A 333 8.46 -13.60 11.18
CA GLN A 333 8.40 -14.78 10.32
C GLN A 333 9.78 -15.33 9.93
N LEU A 334 10.75 -14.47 9.64
CA LEU A 334 12.06 -14.92 9.16
C LEU A 334 13.02 -15.18 10.32
N THR A 335 13.93 -16.13 10.17
CA THR A 335 15.10 -16.29 11.06
C THR A 335 16.16 -15.21 10.81
N ASP A 336 17.12 -15.02 11.72
CA ASP A 336 18.23 -14.07 11.52
C ASP A 336 19.01 -14.32 10.23
N ALA A 337 19.30 -15.58 9.91
CA ALA A 337 20.02 -15.95 8.70
C ALA A 337 19.21 -15.62 7.43
N GLN A 338 17.90 -15.87 7.45
CA GLN A 338 17.02 -15.51 6.34
C GLN A 338 16.89 -13.99 6.19
N ARG A 339 16.80 -13.24 7.29
CA ARG A 339 16.79 -11.77 7.25
C ARG A 339 18.07 -11.22 6.63
N ALA A 340 19.23 -11.67 7.10
CA ALA A 340 20.53 -11.25 6.56
C ALA A 340 20.62 -11.55 5.06
N HIS A 341 20.28 -12.78 4.66
CA HIS A 341 20.29 -13.18 3.26
C HIS A 341 19.40 -12.30 2.35
N ASN A 342 18.18 -12.00 2.80
CA ASN A 342 17.25 -11.19 2.02
C ASN A 342 17.64 -9.71 2.01
N VAL A 343 18.13 -9.17 3.14
CA VAL A 343 18.67 -7.80 3.19
C VAL A 343 19.85 -7.66 2.24
N ASP A 344 20.77 -8.62 2.21
CA ASP A 344 21.88 -8.61 1.24
C ASP A 344 21.34 -8.58 -0.19
N TRP A 345 20.33 -9.39 -0.52
CA TRP A 345 19.68 -9.33 -1.83
C TRP A 345 19.05 -7.96 -2.11
N PHE A 346 18.36 -7.36 -1.13
CA PHE A 346 17.75 -6.02 -1.27
C PHE A 346 18.78 -4.96 -1.64
N THR A 347 19.99 -5.00 -1.08
CA THR A 347 21.06 -4.04 -1.42
C THR A 347 21.45 -4.11 -2.90
N THR A 348 21.18 -5.23 -3.56
CA THR A 348 21.48 -5.38 -4.97
C THR A 348 20.41 -4.81 -5.89
N LEU A 349 19.20 -4.46 -5.40
CA LEU A 349 18.07 -4.04 -6.24
C LEU A 349 18.26 -2.63 -6.85
N PRO A 350 17.78 -2.38 -8.09
CA PRO A 350 17.81 -1.06 -8.69
C PRO A 350 16.66 -0.20 -8.15
N LEU A 351 16.88 1.11 -8.05
CA LEU A 351 15.85 2.07 -7.66
C LEU A 351 14.82 2.31 -8.77
N TRP A 352 15.18 2.11 -10.04
CA TRP A 352 14.27 2.20 -11.19
C TRP A 352 14.76 1.34 -12.37
N LEU A 353 13.88 1.10 -13.32
CA LEU A 353 14.16 0.54 -14.64
C LEU A 353 13.74 1.53 -15.72
N ASP A 354 14.57 1.69 -16.76
CA ASP A 354 14.24 2.42 -17.99
C ASP A 354 14.41 1.44 -19.17
N LEU A 355 13.30 0.86 -19.61
CA LEU A 355 13.23 -0.27 -20.54
C LEU A 355 12.67 0.15 -21.91
N ASP A 356 13.20 1.24 -22.46
CA ASP A 356 12.84 1.80 -23.78
C ASP A 356 11.33 1.81 -24.08
N GLY A 357 10.66 2.89 -23.69
CA GLY A 357 9.21 3.03 -23.81
C GLY A 357 8.44 2.57 -22.55
N LEU A 358 9.12 1.95 -21.58
CA LEU A 358 8.58 1.66 -20.26
C LEU A 358 9.53 2.11 -19.16
N ARG A 359 8.98 2.82 -18.16
CA ARG A 359 9.70 3.31 -16.99
C ARG A 359 9.05 2.81 -15.73
N VAL A 360 9.85 2.22 -14.84
CA VAL A 360 9.36 1.63 -13.61
C VAL A 360 10.18 2.16 -12.43
N VAL A 361 9.48 2.71 -11.46
CA VAL A 361 10.02 3.19 -10.18
C VAL A 361 8.89 3.00 -9.17
N HIS A 362 9.24 2.70 -7.93
CA HIS A 362 8.24 2.31 -6.93
C HIS A 362 7.16 3.39 -6.70
N ALA A 363 7.55 4.66 -6.53
CA ALA A 363 6.59 5.72 -6.22
C ALA A 363 6.51 6.86 -7.25
N CYS A 364 7.61 7.51 -7.61
CA CYS A 364 7.55 8.68 -8.49
C CYS A 364 8.72 8.75 -9.47
N TRP A 365 8.41 8.84 -10.76
CA TRP A 365 9.41 9.11 -11.79
C TRP A 365 9.71 10.60 -11.83
N HIS A 366 10.74 11.02 -11.10
CA HIS A 366 11.10 12.42 -10.94
C HIS A 366 12.52 12.69 -11.46
N PRO A 367 12.68 13.32 -12.64
CA PRO A 367 13.98 13.51 -13.29
C PRO A 367 15.04 14.17 -12.40
N GLU A 368 14.69 15.22 -11.66
CA GLU A 368 15.66 15.91 -10.78
C GLU A 368 16.16 15.01 -9.64
N SER A 369 15.29 14.16 -9.09
CA SER A 369 15.69 13.18 -8.07
C SER A 369 16.51 12.05 -8.66
N ILE A 370 16.20 11.60 -9.88
CA ILE A 370 17.00 10.62 -10.62
C ILE A 370 18.40 11.18 -10.89
N ASP A 371 18.53 12.43 -11.34
CA ASP A 371 19.83 13.07 -11.60
C ASP A 371 20.68 13.15 -10.33
N ILE A 372 20.09 13.53 -9.18
CA ILE A 372 20.78 13.52 -7.89
C ILE A 372 21.27 12.11 -7.56
N VAL A 373 20.39 11.12 -7.65
CA VAL A 373 20.75 9.73 -7.33
C VAL A 373 21.83 9.20 -8.27
N GLN A 374 21.75 9.47 -9.57
CA GLN A 374 22.79 9.06 -10.53
C GLN A 374 24.15 9.66 -10.20
N ASN A 375 24.19 10.95 -9.85
CA ASN A 375 25.43 11.63 -9.49
C ASN A 375 26.03 11.11 -8.17
N GLU A 376 25.19 10.83 -7.17
CA GLU A 376 25.62 10.40 -5.83
C GLU A 376 25.95 8.91 -5.75
N LEU A 377 25.25 8.07 -6.51
CA LEU A 377 25.41 6.61 -6.50
C LEU A 377 26.31 6.10 -7.63
N GLY A 378 26.52 6.90 -8.68
CA GLY A 378 27.16 6.47 -9.92
C GLY A 378 26.26 5.56 -10.79
N GLY A 379 24.95 5.57 -10.53
CA GLY A 379 23.98 4.69 -11.18
C GLY A 379 22.62 4.71 -10.48
N ASN A 380 21.93 3.57 -10.46
CA ASN A 380 20.61 3.41 -9.83
C ASN A 380 20.61 2.37 -8.70
N ARG A 381 21.77 2.01 -8.16
CA ARG A 381 21.95 1.01 -7.10
C ARG A 381 22.86 1.57 -6.02
N PHE A 382 22.58 1.26 -4.76
CA PHE A 382 23.51 1.55 -3.68
C PHE A 382 24.75 0.67 -3.82
N THR A 383 25.93 1.27 -3.67
CA THR A 383 27.23 0.59 -3.80
C THR A 383 28.12 0.77 -2.58
N SER A 384 27.74 1.63 -1.63
CA SER A 384 28.48 1.85 -0.40
C SER A 384 27.57 2.17 0.79
N GLN A 385 28.09 1.92 1.99
CA GLN A 385 27.39 2.27 3.24
C GLN A 385 27.26 3.79 3.44
N ASP A 386 28.23 4.59 2.94
CA ASP A 386 28.16 6.06 2.99
C ASP A 386 26.94 6.60 2.22
N GLN A 387 26.64 6.01 1.06
CA GLN A 387 25.43 6.36 0.30
C GLN A 387 24.15 6.03 1.10
N LEU A 388 24.11 4.90 1.81
CA LEU A 388 22.98 4.54 2.67
C LEU A 388 22.84 5.51 3.86
N ILE A 389 23.95 5.92 4.47
CA ILE A 389 23.96 6.93 5.54
C ILE A 389 23.35 8.24 5.04
N ARG A 390 23.82 8.75 3.90
CA ARG A 390 23.32 10.00 3.33
C ARG A 390 21.88 9.89 2.85
N ALA A 391 21.47 8.72 2.32
CA ALA A 391 20.09 8.44 1.94
C ALA A 391 19.12 8.28 3.13
N THR A 392 19.61 8.17 4.35
CA THR A 392 18.80 8.06 5.58
C THR A 392 18.94 9.26 6.52
N THR A 393 19.75 10.25 6.14
CA THR A 393 20.00 11.46 6.94
C THR A 393 19.13 12.61 6.44
N ASP A 394 18.19 13.05 7.27
CA ASP A 394 17.32 14.18 6.94
C ASP A 394 18.14 15.46 6.65
N GLY A 395 17.73 16.19 5.61
CA GLY A 395 18.43 17.36 5.09
C GLY A 395 19.48 17.08 4.00
N GLU A 396 19.91 15.84 3.79
CA GLU A 396 20.77 15.49 2.65
C GLU A 396 19.99 15.53 1.32
N PRO A 397 20.58 16.03 0.22
CA PRO A 397 19.96 15.97 -1.10
C PRO A 397 19.58 14.54 -1.52
N LEU A 398 20.43 13.57 -1.18
CA LEU A 398 20.18 12.16 -1.49
C LEU A 398 18.99 11.60 -0.70
N TYR A 399 18.86 11.93 0.59
CA TYR A 399 17.69 11.56 1.38
C TYR A 399 16.38 12.04 0.74
N HIS A 400 16.32 13.32 0.37
CA HIS A 400 15.12 13.87 -0.28
C HIS A 400 14.82 13.23 -1.63
N ALA A 401 15.85 12.94 -2.43
CA ALA A 401 15.67 12.24 -3.70
C ALA A 401 15.12 10.82 -3.51
N ILE A 402 15.66 10.06 -2.55
CA ILE A 402 15.19 8.71 -2.24
C ILE A 402 13.76 8.73 -1.69
N GLU A 403 13.40 9.67 -0.82
CA GLU A 403 12.01 9.84 -0.34
C GLU A 403 11.05 10.10 -1.51
N VAL A 404 11.42 10.93 -2.49
CA VAL A 404 10.57 11.18 -3.67
C VAL A 404 10.42 9.92 -4.52
N LEU A 405 11.52 9.23 -4.84
CA LEU A 405 11.49 8.05 -5.72
C LEU A 405 10.75 6.86 -5.08
N LEU A 406 10.90 6.66 -3.77
CA LEU A 406 10.37 5.49 -3.05
C LEU A 406 9.09 5.77 -2.27
N LYS A 407 8.73 7.02 -1.95
CA LYS A 407 7.49 7.31 -1.20
C LYS A 407 6.60 8.33 -1.88
N GLY A 408 7.09 8.95 -2.95
CA GLY A 408 6.41 10.01 -3.65
C GLY A 408 6.62 11.37 -3.00
N PRO A 409 6.45 12.46 -3.77
CA PRO A 409 6.56 13.80 -3.24
C PRO A 409 5.46 14.11 -2.21
N GLU A 410 5.81 14.91 -1.23
CA GLU A 410 4.88 15.42 -0.22
C GLU A 410 4.82 16.95 -0.23
N ILE A 411 3.64 17.48 0.11
CA ILE A 411 3.42 18.90 0.32
C ILE A 411 3.22 19.20 1.80
N SER A 412 3.80 20.31 2.28
CA SER A 412 3.59 20.78 3.66
C SER A 412 2.23 21.43 3.79
N LEU A 413 1.35 20.89 4.63
CA LEU A 413 0.02 21.47 4.86
C LEU A 413 0.12 22.79 5.64
N ALA A 414 1.01 22.84 6.64
CA ALA A 414 1.24 24.02 7.46
C ALA A 414 1.76 25.22 6.65
N ALA A 415 2.63 24.97 5.65
CA ALA A 415 3.13 26.03 4.77
C ALA A 415 2.03 26.68 3.92
N HIS A 416 0.91 25.99 3.72
CA HIS A 416 -0.27 26.49 3.04
C HIS A 416 -1.43 26.82 4.00
N GLY A 417 -1.11 27.09 5.27
CA GLY A 417 -2.07 27.54 6.28
C GLY A 417 -3.13 26.49 6.63
N GLN A 418 -2.86 25.20 6.42
CA GLN A 418 -3.74 24.11 6.81
C GLN A 418 -3.29 23.49 8.15
N PRO A 419 -4.24 23.07 9.01
CA PRO A 419 -3.91 22.39 10.26
C PRO A 419 -3.27 21.03 9.99
N ALA A 420 -2.65 20.43 11.01
CA ALA A 420 -2.25 19.04 10.93
C ALA A 420 -3.49 18.13 10.91
N TYR A 421 -3.35 16.92 10.36
CA TYR A 421 -4.38 15.89 10.38
C TYR A 421 -3.88 14.63 11.07
N ARG A 422 -4.80 13.79 11.55
CA ARG A 422 -4.50 12.44 12.01
C ARG A 422 -4.72 11.46 10.87
N ASP A 423 -3.72 10.64 10.58
CA ASP A 423 -3.88 9.52 9.65
C ASP A 423 -4.74 8.40 10.25
N LYS A 424 -5.01 7.35 9.47
CA LYS A 424 -5.82 6.20 9.88
C LYS A 424 -5.27 5.46 11.11
N ASP A 425 -3.99 5.64 11.40
CA ASP A 425 -3.30 5.05 12.56
C ASP A 425 -3.17 6.07 13.71
N GLY A 426 -3.88 7.20 13.64
CA GLY A 426 -3.91 8.25 14.67
C GLY A 426 -2.70 9.18 14.71
N HIS A 427 -1.73 9.02 13.80
CA HIS A 427 -0.51 9.83 13.80
C HIS A 427 -0.77 11.22 13.26
N VAL A 428 -0.26 12.23 13.97
CA VAL A 428 -0.32 13.63 13.51
C VAL A 428 0.62 13.84 12.33
N ARG A 429 0.06 14.29 11.22
CA ARG A 429 0.73 14.57 9.95
C ARG A 429 0.61 16.05 9.60
N LYS A 430 1.75 16.66 9.32
CA LYS A 430 1.86 18.05 8.84
C LYS A 430 2.10 18.12 7.33
N ARG A 431 2.27 16.96 6.69
CA ARG A 431 2.57 16.79 5.27
C ARG A 431 1.62 15.75 4.68
N ALA A 432 1.29 15.90 3.41
CA ALA A 432 0.49 14.94 2.67
C ALA A 432 1.22 14.57 1.38
N ARG A 433 1.15 13.29 0.99
CA ARG A 433 1.55 12.87 -0.36
C ARG A 433 0.72 13.62 -1.39
N ILE A 434 1.30 13.88 -2.55
CA ILE A 434 0.57 14.52 -3.64
C ILE A 434 0.31 13.55 -4.79
N ARG A 435 -0.84 13.75 -5.47
CA ARG A 435 -1.16 13.16 -6.77
C ARG A 435 -0.30 13.83 -7.83
N TRP A 436 0.99 13.52 -7.84
CA TRP A 436 1.96 14.11 -8.75
C TRP A 436 1.65 13.84 -10.24
N TRP A 437 0.81 12.84 -10.52
CA TRP A 437 0.26 12.55 -11.85
C TRP A 437 -0.95 13.42 -12.24
N ASN A 438 -1.61 14.09 -11.29
CA ASN A 438 -2.75 14.95 -11.57
C ASN A 438 -2.26 16.35 -11.96
N ASP A 439 -2.07 16.54 -13.26
CA ASP A 439 -1.51 17.75 -13.83
C ASP A 439 -2.53 18.91 -13.92
N THR A 440 -3.82 18.62 -13.72
CA THR A 440 -4.93 19.59 -13.72
C THR A 440 -5.26 20.18 -12.35
N ALA A 441 -4.66 19.64 -11.28
CA ALA A 441 -4.98 20.06 -9.92
C ALA A 441 -4.62 21.54 -9.66
N SER A 442 -5.60 22.27 -9.14
CA SER A 442 -5.56 23.73 -8.87
C SER A 442 -5.78 24.06 -7.39
N SER A 443 -5.99 23.05 -6.54
CA SER A 443 -6.23 23.19 -5.10
C SER A 443 -5.54 22.10 -4.28
N LEU A 444 -5.31 22.37 -2.98
CA LEU A 444 -4.79 21.37 -2.03
C LEU A 444 -5.68 20.15 -1.96
N ARG A 445 -6.99 20.35 -2.06
CA ARG A 445 -7.97 19.27 -2.04
C ARG A 445 -7.78 18.32 -3.23
N GLU A 446 -7.52 18.86 -4.41
CA GLU A 446 -7.31 18.08 -5.63
C GLU A 446 -5.95 17.38 -5.65
N ILE A 447 -4.89 18.08 -5.21
CA ILE A 447 -3.53 17.57 -5.34
C ILE A 447 -3.08 16.73 -4.15
N ALA A 448 -3.56 16.96 -2.93
CA ALA A 448 -3.17 16.17 -1.76
C ALA A 448 -3.92 14.83 -1.75
N LEU A 449 -3.16 13.74 -1.71
CA LEU A 449 -3.68 12.37 -1.58
C LEU A 449 -4.11 12.14 -0.12
N LEU A 450 -5.30 12.63 0.19
CA LEU A 450 -5.96 12.47 1.47
C LEU A 450 -7.20 11.58 1.29
N GLU A 451 -6.98 10.29 1.10
CA GLU A 451 -8.02 9.27 0.95
C GLU A 451 -8.15 8.48 2.26
N GLY A 452 -9.28 8.66 2.96
CA GLY A 452 -9.56 8.05 4.26
C GLY A 452 -10.31 8.99 5.22
N ASN A 453 -10.82 8.45 6.33
CA ASN A 453 -11.46 9.21 7.41
C ASN A 453 -10.41 9.94 8.27
N PHE A 454 -9.70 10.89 7.67
CA PHE A 454 -8.74 11.71 8.41
C PHE A 454 -9.45 12.75 9.25
N THR A 455 -8.95 12.95 10.46
CA THR A 455 -9.50 13.92 11.39
C THR A 455 -8.53 15.05 11.66
N THR A 456 -9.04 16.22 12.00
CA THR A 456 -8.27 17.27 12.66
C THR A 456 -7.86 16.81 14.07
N GLU A 457 -6.95 17.53 14.73
CA GLU A 457 -6.48 17.12 16.07
C GLU A 457 -7.59 16.99 17.11
N ASP A 458 -8.68 17.75 16.94
CA ASP A 458 -9.92 17.77 17.73
C ASP A 458 -11.00 16.77 17.26
N GLY A 459 -10.69 15.91 16.28
CA GLY A 459 -11.55 14.79 15.88
C GLY A 459 -12.57 15.09 14.78
N ALA A 460 -12.63 16.31 14.24
CA ALA A 460 -13.53 16.65 13.13
C ALA A 460 -12.98 16.13 11.78
N PRO A 461 -13.83 15.84 10.78
CA PRO A 461 -13.36 15.44 9.45
C PRO A 461 -12.43 16.48 8.80
N TYR A 462 -11.28 16.01 8.30
CA TYR A 462 -10.25 16.87 7.73
C TYR A 462 -10.52 17.18 6.25
N HIS A 463 -10.69 18.46 5.93
CA HIS A 463 -10.89 18.93 4.55
C HIS A 463 -9.96 20.10 4.22
N PRO A 464 -8.96 19.93 3.34
CA PRO A 464 -8.09 21.03 2.92
C PRO A 464 -8.89 22.07 2.13
N ARG A 465 -8.78 23.35 2.49
CA ARG A 465 -9.57 24.44 1.86
C ARG A 465 -8.78 25.39 0.95
N CYS A 466 -7.45 25.24 0.83
CA CYS A 466 -6.62 26.22 0.11
C CYS A 466 -6.48 25.94 -1.40
N ARG A 467 -6.43 27.02 -2.21
CA ARG A 467 -5.99 26.97 -3.62
C ARG A 467 -4.46 26.97 -3.67
N ILE A 468 -3.87 26.17 -4.58
CA ILE A 468 -2.43 26.20 -4.81
C ILE A 468 -2.18 26.67 -6.24
N PRO A 469 -1.18 27.54 -6.50
CA PRO A 469 -0.69 27.70 -7.85
C PRO A 469 -0.26 26.35 -8.45
N PRO A 470 -0.50 26.09 -9.74
CA PRO A 470 -0.15 24.83 -10.37
C PRO A 470 1.35 24.53 -10.18
N PRO A 471 1.73 23.27 -9.90
CA PRO A 471 3.15 22.91 -9.80
C PRO A 471 3.86 23.25 -11.11
N ARG A 472 5.05 23.86 -11.03
CA ARG A 472 5.92 24.03 -12.21
C ARG A 472 6.37 22.63 -12.66
N ARG A 473 6.06 22.32 -13.92
CA ARG A 473 6.15 20.98 -14.54
C ARG A 473 7.51 20.71 -15.19
N SER A 474 7.93 19.45 -15.16
CA SER A 474 8.57 18.75 -16.29
C SER A 474 8.32 17.22 -16.20
N CYS A 475 7.08 16.79 -16.37
CA CYS A 475 6.73 15.40 -16.64
C CYS A 475 5.92 15.34 -17.94
N GLY A 476 6.64 15.18 -19.05
CA GLY A 476 6.13 15.03 -20.42
C GLY A 476 7.31 15.06 -21.39
N PRO A 477 7.33 14.24 -22.46
CA PRO A 477 8.42 14.24 -23.42
C PRO A 477 8.43 15.60 -24.15
N THR A 478 9.43 16.44 -23.88
CA THR A 478 9.66 17.62 -24.70
C THR A 478 10.15 17.18 -26.07
N SER A 479 9.26 17.19 -27.05
CA SER A 479 9.63 17.22 -28.46
C SER A 479 10.34 18.55 -28.76
N THR A 480 11.66 18.55 -28.76
CA THR A 480 12.46 19.68 -29.22
C THR A 480 12.46 19.73 -30.74
N THR A 481 11.54 20.51 -31.30
CA THR A 481 11.71 21.09 -32.64
C THR A 481 11.41 22.58 -32.61
N GLY A 482 12.47 23.39 -32.76
CA GLY A 482 12.39 24.56 -33.63
C GLY A 482 12.15 25.94 -33.00
N ARG A 483 13.27 26.69 -32.97
CA ARG A 483 13.43 28.12 -33.29
C ARG A 483 13.07 29.21 -32.28
N SER A 484 14.10 30.00 -32.07
CA SER A 484 14.19 31.33 -31.46
C SER A 484 13.22 32.36 -32.04
N ARG A 485 12.75 33.26 -31.17
CA ARG A 485 12.80 34.71 -31.40
C ARG A 485 12.57 35.50 -30.11
N SER A 486 13.47 36.44 -29.88
CA SER A 486 13.46 37.48 -28.85
C SER A 486 12.37 38.52 -29.08
N SER A 487 11.74 39.02 -28.01
CA SER A 487 11.47 40.46 -27.87
C SER A 487 11.14 40.84 -26.42
N SER A 488 11.66 42.01 -26.05
CA SER A 488 11.60 42.71 -24.77
C SER A 488 10.33 43.54 -24.59
N ALA A 489 9.79 43.64 -23.37
CA ALA A 489 9.33 44.92 -22.75
C ALA A 489 8.76 44.73 -21.32
N THR A 490 9.55 45.16 -20.33
CA THR A 490 9.27 46.19 -19.30
C THR A 490 7.91 46.28 -18.56
N THR A 491 8.01 46.01 -17.24
CA THR A 491 7.45 46.70 -16.05
C THR A 491 5.95 46.75 -15.74
N GLY A 492 5.61 46.26 -14.55
CA GLY A 492 4.42 46.62 -13.76
C GLY A 492 4.40 45.87 -12.43
N ALA A 493 4.81 46.55 -11.36
CA ALA A 493 5.06 46.01 -10.02
C ALA A 493 3.79 45.60 -9.26
N ALA A 494 3.87 44.55 -8.44
CA ALA A 494 3.44 44.55 -7.03
C ALA A 494 3.60 43.18 -6.32
N VAL A 495 4.42 43.20 -5.27
CA VAL A 495 4.39 42.42 -4.02
C VAL A 495 4.71 40.92 -4.06
N ASN A 496 5.94 40.66 -3.66
CA ASN A 496 6.54 39.39 -3.24
C ASN A 496 6.05 39.01 -1.81
N PRO A 497 5.98 37.71 -1.48
CA PRO A 497 6.96 37.23 -0.52
C PRO A 497 7.63 35.93 -0.99
N ALA A 498 8.94 36.01 -1.14
CA ALA A 498 9.84 34.89 -1.31
C ALA A 498 10.11 34.25 0.06
N ILE A 499 10.35 32.94 0.08
CA ILE A 499 11.46 32.27 0.77
C ILE A 499 11.64 30.94 0.02
N TRP A 500 12.79 30.77 -0.64
CA TRP A 500 13.61 29.55 -0.81
C TRP A 500 14.67 29.86 -1.87
N SER A 501 15.71 30.64 -1.49
CA SER A 501 16.99 30.68 -2.21
C SER A 501 18.09 31.30 -1.33
N THR A 502 18.91 30.47 -0.70
CA THR A 502 20.32 30.74 -0.32
C THR A 502 20.94 29.40 0.07
N GLY A 503 22.10 28.97 -0.41
CA GLY A 503 23.09 29.72 -1.17
C GLY A 503 24.10 28.85 -1.90
N GLN A 504 24.58 29.40 -3.02
CA GLN A 504 25.93 29.20 -3.52
C GLN A 504 26.67 30.53 -3.32
N HIS A 505 27.86 30.48 -2.71
CA HIS A 505 29.09 31.10 -3.20
C HIS A 505 30.13 31.22 -2.08
N ALA A 506 31.21 30.44 -2.20
CA ALA A 506 32.53 30.86 -1.77
C ALA A 506 33.57 30.24 -2.70
N LEU A 507 34.08 31.04 -3.65
CA LEU A 507 35.48 31.01 -4.11
C LEU A 507 35.70 32.23 -4.99
N ARG A 508 36.33 33.26 -4.40
CA ARG A 508 36.81 34.45 -5.11
C ARG A 508 38.15 34.15 -5.75
N ALA A 509 38.27 34.69 -6.96
CA ALA A 509 39.43 34.81 -7.83
C ALA A 509 40.74 35.21 -7.13
N TRP A 510 41.83 34.64 -7.63
CA TRP A 510 43.10 35.33 -7.79
C TRP A 510 43.32 35.59 -9.29
N THR A 511 43.58 36.85 -9.62
CA THR A 511 43.86 37.36 -10.97
C THR A 511 45.35 37.63 -11.14
N SER A 512 45.95 37.21 -12.26
CA SER A 512 46.96 38.00 -12.99
C SER A 512 47.27 37.35 -14.35
N ALA A 513 46.94 38.07 -15.44
CA ALA A 513 47.30 37.81 -16.84
C ALA A 513 48.78 38.21 -17.13
N PRO A 514 49.26 38.38 -18.39
CA PRO A 514 48.94 37.79 -19.70
C PRO A 514 50.21 37.29 -20.46
N SER A 515 50.08 36.58 -21.59
CA SER A 515 50.76 36.97 -22.85
C SER A 515 50.34 36.12 -24.06
N SER A 516 50.38 36.80 -25.20
CA SER A 516 49.93 36.49 -26.55
C SER A 516 50.85 35.60 -27.39
N ARG A 517 50.28 35.08 -28.50
CA ARG A 517 50.82 34.66 -29.83
C ARG A 517 50.59 33.15 -30.07
N ALA A 518 50.11 32.69 -31.23
CA ALA A 518 50.23 33.25 -32.57
C ALA A 518 49.05 32.88 -33.49
N HIS A 519 48.79 33.82 -34.42
CA HIS A 519 48.13 33.78 -35.73
C HIS A 519 46.67 33.34 -35.89
#